data_AF-A0A9D3TCP4-F1
#
_entry.id   AF-A0A9D3TCP4-F1
#
_cell.length_a   1.000
_cell.length_b   1.000
_cell.length_c   1.000
_cell.angle_alpha   90.00
_cell.angle_beta   90.00
_cell.angle_gamma   90.00
#
_symmetry.space_group_name_H-M   'P 1'
#
loop_
_entity.id
_entity.type
_entity.pdbx_description
1 polymer ?
#
loop_
_entity_poly.entity_id
_entity_poly.type
_entity_poly.pdbx_seq_one_letter_code
_entity_poly.pdbx_strand_id
1 'polypeptide(L)'
;RLGTVSLDTADPNATTPKHALGVEQCECPWGYSGTSCEYCVSGFYRVGGILFGGNCLQCECNDHASQCDINGVCLDCTHNTTGPHCDQCLPGFYGDPMEGTPEDCQRCACPLTVESNNFSPTCHLEGPGEVICDQCQQGYTGTRCDRCANGYYGNPTVPGQGCVPCECNGNVDPLEPGHCDPETGECLKCVGHTVGRHCERCQDGYFGDAIVAKNCQSCSCHGNGSYSALCDLKTGQCDCRPNVVGDKCDRCEAGYHGLLGASGCVACNCSQGASLSLECDEEGRCHCILGVTGDKCDRCQHGYYDYQSNGCTACDCSHTHGNCDPETGECLCPPHTRGQKCELCEEGYWGHDSVTGCKVTPQCPLPHTHHCGLTVSSYGETAVRTSRLGKYHMSICGEILTVTLEKLALTFVKICQNMSVVTHIFKM
;
A
#
# COMPACT_ATOMS: atom_id res chain seq x y z
N ARG A 1 21.39 84.91 61.09
CA ARG A 1 21.72 85.54 59.79
C ARG A 1 23.21 85.81 59.80
N LEU A 2 24.01 85.13 58.98
CA LEU A 2 25.45 85.40 58.87
C LEU A 2 25.61 86.78 58.19
N GLY A 3 26.40 87.67 58.81
CA GLY A 3 26.48 89.08 58.42
C GLY A 3 27.57 89.40 57.39
N THR A 4 28.71 88.71 57.48
CA THR A 4 29.86 88.84 56.59
C THR A 4 30.60 87.52 56.56
N VAL A 5 30.88 87.00 55.36
CA VAL A 5 31.74 85.84 55.12
C VAL A 5 32.79 86.28 54.11
N SER A 6 34.06 86.07 54.43
CA SER A 6 35.20 86.33 53.54
C SER A 6 36.01 85.05 53.40
N LEU A 7 36.47 84.76 52.18
CA LEU A 7 37.33 83.62 51.87
C LEU A 7 38.63 84.16 51.30
N ASP A 8 39.76 83.78 51.90
CA ASP A 8 41.08 84.06 51.35
C ASP A 8 41.39 83.02 50.26
N THR A 9 41.81 83.47 49.08
CA THR A 9 42.17 82.62 47.93
C THR A 9 43.64 82.79 47.58
N ALA A 10 44.36 81.68 47.39
CA ALA A 10 45.72 81.71 46.84
C ALA A 10 45.68 81.74 45.30
N ASP A 11 46.59 82.51 44.70
CA ASP A 11 46.85 82.54 43.26
C ASP A 11 48.36 82.32 43.05
N PRO A 12 48.79 81.30 42.28
CA PRO A 12 50.19 81.03 42.04
C PRO A 12 50.94 82.16 41.30
N ASN A 13 50.22 83.10 40.68
CA ASN A 13 50.78 84.26 39.99
C ASN A 13 50.74 85.56 40.82
N ALA A 14 50.31 85.51 42.08
CA ALA A 14 50.21 86.69 42.94
C ALA A 14 51.59 87.29 43.24
N THR A 15 51.79 88.56 42.86
CA THR A 15 53.03 89.31 43.12
C THR A 15 53.10 89.92 44.53
N THR A 16 52.10 89.66 45.38
CA THR A 16 52.03 90.17 46.76
C THR A 16 52.84 89.30 47.73
N PRO A 17 53.60 89.87 48.68
CA PRO A 17 54.46 89.12 49.61
C PRO A 17 53.73 88.37 50.73
N LYS A 18 52.40 88.19 50.63
CA LYS A 18 51.60 87.41 51.58
C LYS A 18 51.45 86.00 51.05
N HIS A 19 52.18 85.05 51.65
CA HIS A 19 51.99 83.63 51.38
C HIS A 19 50.70 83.13 52.04
N ALA A 20 49.89 82.37 51.31
CA ALA A 20 48.75 81.65 51.87
C ALA A 20 49.26 80.42 52.62
N LEU A 21 49.27 80.48 53.95
CA LEU A 21 49.86 79.44 54.82
C LEU A 21 48.98 78.19 55.01
N GLY A 22 47.74 78.21 54.51
CA GLY A 22 46.76 77.12 54.63
C GLY A 22 46.37 76.48 53.30
N VAL A 23 47.16 76.68 52.23
CA VAL A 23 46.97 75.98 50.95
C VAL A 23 48.01 74.89 50.85
N GLU A 24 47.58 73.67 51.14
CA GLU A 24 48.42 72.48 51.05
C GLU A 24 48.43 71.98 49.60
N GLN A 25 49.63 71.86 49.04
CA GLN A 25 49.88 71.15 47.79
C GLN A 25 50.73 69.92 48.15
N CYS A 26 50.05 68.81 48.43
CA CYS A 26 50.67 67.57 48.86
C CYS A 26 51.30 66.82 47.68
N GLU A 27 52.45 66.17 47.93
CA GLU A 27 52.94 65.09 47.09
C GLU A 27 52.23 63.80 47.52
N CYS A 28 51.32 63.31 46.68
CA CYS A 28 50.45 62.20 47.06
C CYS A 28 51.12 60.82 46.92
N PRO A 29 50.89 59.89 47.86
CA PRO A 29 51.30 58.51 47.70
C PRO A 29 50.55 57.83 46.55
N TRP A 30 51.09 56.73 46.04
CA TRP A 30 50.50 55.97 44.94
C TRP A 30 49.05 55.56 45.27
N GLY A 31 48.15 55.79 44.31
CA GLY A 31 46.69 55.60 44.48
C GLY A 31 45.89 56.87 44.80
N TYR A 32 46.54 57.99 45.17
CA TYR A 32 45.86 59.22 45.63
C TYR A 32 46.15 60.43 44.74
N SER A 33 45.20 61.37 44.65
CA SER A 33 45.31 62.62 43.88
C SER A 33 44.45 63.76 44.47
N GLY A 34 44.56 64.96 43.90
CA GLY A 34 44.01 66.20 44.46
C GLY A 34 45.10 67.03 45.15
N THR A 35 44.78 68.26 45.55
CA THR A 35 45.75 69.15 46.21
C THR A 35 46.09 68.67 47.62
N SER A 36 45.17 67.95 48.26
CA SER A 36 45.27 67.42 49.62
C SER A 36 45.20 65.88 49.64
N CYS A 37 45.41 65.21 48.50
CA CYS A 37 45.29 63.77 48.33
C CYS A 37 43.87 63.21 48.68
N GLU A 38 42.86 64.04 48.47
CA GLU A 38 41.47 63.80 48.83
C GLU A 38 40.74 62.84 47.87
N TYR A 39 41.18 62.74 46.62
CA TYR A 39 40.65 61.82 45.62
C TYR A 39 41.54 60.58 45.47
N CYS A 40 40.98 59.48 44.98
CA CYS A 40 41.80 58.38 44.45
C CYS A 40 42.14 58.67 42.98
N VAL A 41 43.25 58.14 42.46
CA VAL A 41 43.54 58.17 41.01
C VAL A 41 42.60 57.22 40.26
N SER A 42 42.50 57.37 38.93
CA SER A 42 41.75 56.40 38.10
C SER A 42 42.31 54.99 38.28
N GLY A 43 41.44 53.98 38.32
CA GLY A 43 41.81 52.61 38.67
C GLY A 43 41.86 52.34 40.18
N PHE A 44 41.48 53.30 41.04
CA PHE A 44 41.43 53.12 42.50
C PHE A 44 40.11 53.61 43.08
N TYR A 45 39.65 52.94 44.14
CA TYR A 45 38.46 53.29 44.89
C TYR A 45 38.76 53.53 46.37
N ARG A 46 37.94 54.37 47.00
CA ARG A 46 38.04 54.72 48.43
C ARG A 46 37.19 53.76 49.24
N VAL A 47 37.83 52.81 49.94
CA VAL A 47 37.16 51.71 50.65
C VAL A 47 36.07 52.24 51.59
N GLY A 48 34.83 51.79 51.38
CA GLY A 48 33.66 52.16 52.20
C GLY A 48 33.29 53.64 52.15
N GLY A 49 33.78 54.42 51.18
CA GLY A 49 33.46 55.84 51.00
C GLY A 49 34.00 56.76 52.11
N ILE A 50 34.95 56.31 52.93
CA ILE A 50 35.44 57.07 54.10
C ILE A 50 36.32 58.25 53.65
N LEU A 51 35.71 59.45 53.60
CA LEU A 51 36.30 60.68 53.05
C LEU A 51 37.62 61.11 53.71
N PHE A 52 37.79 60.85 55.02
CA PHE A 52 38.99 61.22 55.78
C PHE A 52 39.65 59.97 56.35
N GLY A 53 40.92 59.72 55.99
CA GLY A 53 41.67 58.55 56.46
C GLY A 53 41.27 57.20 55.84
N GLY A 54 40.32 57.17 54.92
CA GLY A 54 40.02 55.97 54.12
C GLY A 54 41.15 55.66 53.13
N ASN A 55 41.44 54.38 52.93
CA ASN A 55 42.46 53.93 51.98
C ASN A 55 41.93 53.93 50.54
N CYS A 56 42.73 54.42 49.60
CA CYS A 56 42.56 54.15 48.18
C CYS A 56 43.20 52.78 47.86
N LEU A 57 42.40 51.83 47.37
CA LEU A 57 42.85 50.53 46.88
C LEU A 57 42.64 50.44 45.38
N GLN A 58 43.48 49.67 44.69
CA GLN A 58 43.35 49.43 43.25
C GLN A 58 42.07 48.61 42.98
N CYS A 59 41.41 48.89 41.86
CA CYS A 59 40.31 48.09 41.34
C CYS A 59 40.86 46.79 40.74
N GLU A 60 40.46 45.64 41.29
CA GLU A 60 40.80 44.31 40.78
C GLU A 60 39.75 43.91 39.74
N CYS A 61 39.96 44.33 38.49
CA CYS A 61 39.02 44.16 37.38
C CYS A 61 39.61 43.42 36.17
N ASN A 62 40.69 42.64 36.38
CA ASN A 62 41.42 41.89 35.35
C ASN A 62 41.73 42.72 34.08
N ASP A 63 42.11 44.00 34.24
CA ASP A 63 42.32 44.98 33.15
C ASP A 63 41.12 45.20 32.17
N HIS A 64 39.96 44.60 32.44
CA HIS A 64 38.72 44.77 31.68
C HIS A 64 37.87 45.98 32.12
N ALA A 65 38.16 46.59 33.27
CA ALA A 65 37.60 47.87 33.69
C ALA A 65 38.62 48.75 34.41
N SER A 66 38.48 50.07 34.27
CA SER A 66 39.36 51.07 34.90
C SER A 66 38.74 51.81 36.08
N GLN A 67 37.52 51.44 36.47
CA GLN A 67 36.75 52.04 37.57
C GLN A 67 35.96 50.96 38.31
N CYS A 68 35.77 51.17 39.60
CA CYS A 68 34.99 50.31 40.47
C CYS A 68 34.26 51.16 41.54
N ASP A 69 33.22 50.60 42.15
CA ASP A 69 32.42 51.27 43.17
C ASP A 69 33.13 51.34 44.55
N ILE A 70 32.45 51.88 45.58
CA ILE A 70 33.02 51.99 46.94
C ILE A 70 33.28 50.65 47.65
N ASN A 71 32.78 49.54 47.08
CA ASN A 71 32.95 48.18 47.56
C ASN A 71 34.01 47.40 46.75
N GLY A 72 34.57 48.01 45.69
CA GLY A 72 35.52 47.37 44.78
C GLY A 72 34.86 46.60 43.63
N VAL A 73 33.54 46.74 43.41
CA VAL A 73 32.83 46.10 42.30
C VAL A 73 33.07 46.88 41.01
N CYS A 74 33.57 46.22 39.98
CA CYS A 74 33.94 46.83 38.72
C CYS A 74 32.74 47.43 37.98
N LEU A 75 32.96 48.57 37.32
CA LEU A 75 31.96 49.32 36.56
C LEU A 75 32.30 49.29 35.07
N ASP A 76 31.28 49.15 34.23
CA ASP A 76 31.38 49.17 32.77
C ASP A 76 32.44 48.19 32.21
N CYS A 77 32.40 46.93 32.66
CA CYS A 77 33.26 45.84 32.16
C CYS A 77 33.31 45.80 30.63
N THR A 78 34.53 45.85 30.08
CA THR A 78 34.80 45.87 28.64
C THR A 78 35.24 44.49 28.13
N HIS A 79 35.71 44.38 26.88
CA HIS A 79 36.22 43.12 26.30
C HIS A 79 35.21 41.94 26.35
N ASN A 80 33.90 42.24 26.36
CA ASN A 80 32.80 41.29 26.51
C ASN A 80 32.77 40.51 27.85
N THR A 81 33.30 41.10 28.92
CA THR A 81 33.26 40.54 30.28
C THR A 81 32.09 41.06 31.12
N THR A 82 31.85 40.39 32.23
CA THR A 82 30.81 40.65 33.23
C THR A 82 31.21 40.02 34.57
N GLY A 83 30.37 40.14 35.58
CA GLY A 83 30.66 39.73 36.95
C GLY A 83 31.26 40.87 37.78
N PRO A 84 31.35 40.71 39.11
CA PRO A 84 31.78 41.77 40.02
C PRO A 84 33.23 42.23 39.81
N HIS A 85 34.08 41.38 39.23
CA HIS A 85 35.49 41.65 38.96
C HIS A 85 35.83 41.59 37.47
N CYS A 86 34.81 41.68 36.60
CA CYS A 86 34.93 41.37 35.18
C CYS A 86 35.51 39.95 34.93
N ASP A 87 35.18 39.03 35.85
CA ASP A 87 35.73 37.68 36.02
C ASP A 87 35.01 36.60 35.20
N GLN A 88 34.02 36.99 34.40
CA GLN A 88 33.18 36.08 33.61
C GLN A 88 32.96 36.65 32.20
N CYS A 89 32.81 35.80 31.19
CA CYS A 89 32.37 36.24 29.86
C CYS A 89 30.86 36.53 29.84
N LEU A 90 30.43 37.50 29.04
CA LEU A 90 29.01 37.74 28.77
C LEU A 90 28.34 36.51 28.12
N PRO A 91 27.02 36.29 28.32
CA PRO A 91 26.28 35.27 27.60
C PRO A 91 26.46 35.40 26.08
N GLY A 92 26.79 34.30 25.42
CA GLY A 92 27.15 34.29 23.99
C GLY A 92 28.64 34.53 23.72
N PHE A 93 29.48 34.56 24.75
CA PHE A 93 30.93 34.58 24.67
C PHE A 93 31.55 33.47 25.55
N TYR A 94 32.72 32.98 25.17
CA TYR A 94 33.48 31.94 25.87
C TYR A 94 34.97 32.31 25.95
N GLY A 95 35.68 31.74 26.92
CA GLY A 95 37.12 31.92 27.11
C GLY A 95 37.47 32.10 28.58
N ASP A 96 38.57 32.78 28.87
CA ASP A 96 39.13 32.95 30.22
C ASP A 96 39.54 34.43 30.45
N PRO A 97 38.74 35.22 31.19
CA PRO A 97 38.96 36.67 31.43
C PRO A 97 39.95 36.96 32.58
N MET A 98 40.89 36.04 32.84
CA MET A 98 41.91 36.19 33.89
C MET A 98 43.27 36.65 33.33
N GLU A 99 43.47 36.60 32.01
CA GLU A 99 44.72 37.01 31.35
C GLU A 99 44.76 38.53 31.09
N GLY A 100 43.60 39.20 31.07
CA GLY A 100 43.45 40.65 30.96
C GLY A 100 43.56 41.19 29.53
N THR A 101 43.30 40.36 28.51
CA THR A 101 43.43 40.75 27.10
C THR A 101 42.07 41.05 26.44
N PRO A 102 42.02 41.90 25.41
CA PRO A 102 40.78 42.13 24.64
C PRO A 102 40.19 40.87 23.97
N GLU A 103 41.00 39.82 23.81
CA GLU A 103 40.66 38.57 23.12
C GLU A 103 40.20 37.45 24.06
N ASP A 104 40.17 37.69 25.38
CA ASP A 104 39.87 36.71 26.43
C ASP A 104 38.46 36.12 26.32
N CYS A 105 37.46 36.93 25.94
CA CYS A 105 36.07 36.51 25.75
C CYS A 105 35.66 36.60 24.28
N GLN A 106 35.66 35.45 23.61
CA GLN A 106 35.39 35.30 22.17
C GLN A 106 33.93 34.92 21.93
N ARG A 107 33.33 35.46 20.86
CA ARG A 107 31.92 35.19 20.52
C ARG A 107 31.71 33.71 20.18
N CYS A 108 30.66 33.11 20.75
CA CYS A 108 30.18 31.78 20.38
C CYS A 108 29.97 31.65 18.86
N ALA A 109 30.42 30.53 18.30
CA ALA A 109 30.37 30.27 16.87
C ALA A 109 29.58 28.97 16.61
N CYS A 110 28.26 29.12 16.53
CA CYS A 110 27.30 28.01 16.55
C CYS A 110 26.45 27.91 15.26
N PRO A 111 27.01 27.56 14.08
CA PRO A 111 28.40 27.15 13.85
C PRO A 111 29.36 28.29 13.47
N LEU A 112 28.84 29.46 13.06
CA LEU A 112 29.65 30.61 12.66
C LEU A 112 29.48 31.79 13.62
N THR A 113 30.43 32.72 13.60
CA THR A 113 30.35 33.99 14.37
C THR A 113 29.44 35.04 13.71
N VAL A 114 29.04 34.84 12.45
CA VAL A 114 28.14 35.74 11.71
C VAL A 114 26.70 35.55 12.19
N GLU A 115 25.99 36.66 12.38
CA GLU A 115 24.64 36.68 12.98
C GLU A 115 23.61 35.82 12.23
N SER A 116 23.74 35.71 10.90
CA SER A 116 22.88 34.84 10.07
C SER A 116 23.05 33.34 10.32
N ASN A 117 24.14 32.93 10.98
CA ASN A 117 24.56 31.53 11.15
C ASN A 117 25.05 31.25 12.57
N ASN A 118 24.52 31.98 13.55
CA ASN A 118 24.72 31.70 14.96
C ASN A 118 23.40 31.22 15.58
N PHE A 119 23.17 29.92 15.49
CA PHE A 119 21.94 29.23 15.86
C PHE A 119 21.92 28.78 17.33
N SER A 120 22.78 29.35 18.20
CA SER A 120 22.66 29.24 19.67
C SER A 120 22.99 30.59 20.32
N PRO A 121 22.21 31.08 21.30
CA PRO A 121 22.52 32.29 22.05
C PRO A 121 23.69 32.12 23.04
N THR A 122 23.99 30.87 23.43
CA THR A 122 24.97 30.53 24.47
C THR A 122 25.87 29.37 24.04
N CYS A 123 27.05 29.29 24.66
CA CYS A 123 28.00 28.19 24.53
C CYS A 123 28.92 28.15 25.76
N HIS A 124 29.62 27.05 25.95
CA HIS A 124 30.65 26.87 26.99
C HIS A 124 31.83 26.04 26.45
N LEU A 125 32.91 25.94 27.23
CA LEU A 125 34.05 25.07 26.94
C LEU A 125 33.91 23.76 27.73
N GLU A 126 33.94 22.62 27.05
CA GLU A 126 34.01 21.28 27.71
C GLU A 126 35.44 20.69 27.67
N GLY A 127 36.34 21.30 26.91
CA GLY A 127 37.75 20.94 26.83
C GLY A 127 38.62 22.05 26.19
N PRO A 128 39.94 21.82 26.02
CA PRO A 128 40.86 22.81 25.46
C PRO A 128 40.48 23.24 24.04
N GLY A 129 39.83 24.40 23.90
CA GLY A 129 39.35 24.94 22.63
C GLY A 129 38.08 24.28 22.08
N GLU A 130 37.44 23.36 22.81
CA GLU A 130 36.20 22.71 22.38
C GLU A 130 34.98 23.49 22.86
N VAL A 131 34.42 24.29 21.96
CA VAL A 131 33.22 25.11 22.18
C VAL A 131 31.97 24.30 21.90
N ILE A 132 31.12 24.15 22.92
CA ILE A 132 29.84 23.43 22.84
C ILE A 132 28.69 24.43 23.02
N CYS A 133 27.79 24.43 22.04
CA CYS A 133 26.60 25.24 21.98
C CYS A 133 25.44 24.48 22.64
N ASP A 134 24.90 25.03 23.72
CA ASP A 134 23.97 24.33 24.63
C ASP A 134 22.49 24.62 24.35
N GLN A 135 22.18 25.61 23.50
CA GLN A 135 20.83 26.05 23.17
C GLN A 135 20.61 26.20 21.66
N CYS A 136 20.91 25.13 20.90
CA CYS A 136 20.61 25.10 19.46
C CYS A 136 19.12 25.39 19.18
N GLN A 137 18.88 26.31 18.23
CA GLN A 137 17.56 26.66 17.73
C GLN A 137 16.84 25.45 17.13
N GLN A 138 15.50 25.54 17.06
CA GLN A 138 14.68 24.49 16.45
C GLN A 138 15.11 24.21 15.01
N GLY A 139 15.35 22.94 14.69
CA GLY A 139 15.80 22.51 13.37
C GLY A 139 17.32 22.31 13.24
N TYR A 140 18.09 22.63 14.28
CA TYR A 140 19.55 22.50 14.31
C TYR A 140 20.01 21.46 15.35
N THR A 141 21.16 20.84 15.11
CA THR A 141 21.76 19.83 15.97
C THR A 141 23.28 19.76 15.77
N GLY A 142 23.96 18.91 16.55
CA GLY A 142 25.42 18.87 16.66
C GLY A 142 25.94 19.80 17.76
N THR A 143 27.18 19.59 18.21
CA THR A 143 27.79 20.36 19.30
C THR A 143 27.95 21.84 18.97
N ARG A 144 27.89 22.20 17.68
CA ARG A 144 27.99 23.58 17.21
C ARG A 144 26.75 24.03 16.43
N CYS A 145 25.62 23.34 16.57
CA CYS A 145 24.41 23.58 15.76
C CYS A 145 24.69 23.55 14.24
N ASP A 146 25.71 22.77 13.85
CA ASP A 146 26.37 22.71 12.55
C ASP A 146 25.67 21.78 11.55
N ARG A 147 24.60 21.11 11.99
CA ARG A 147 23.85 20.12 11.21
C ARG A 147 22.35 20.33 11.39
N CYS A 148 21.55 19.92 10.41
CA CYS A 148 20.10 19.94 10.54
C CYS A 148 19.58 18.78 11.39
N ALA A 149 18.59 19.06 12.23
CA ALA A 149 17.89 18.08 13.05
C ALA A 149 16.99 17.18 12.19
N ASN A 150 16.49 16.08 12.77
CA ASN A 150 15.57 15.18 12.07
C ASN A 150 14.33 15.94 11.57
N GLY A 151 13.97 15.75 10.29
CA GLY A 151 12.88 16.48 9.63
C GLY A 151 13.25 17.87 9.11
N TYR A 152 14.53 18.24 9.12
CA TYR A 152 15.05 19.47 8.55
C TYR A 152 16.22 19.18 7.60
N TYR A 153 16.42 20.04 6.60
CA TYR A 153 17.51 19.93 5.64
C TYR A 153 18.14 21.29 5.32
N GLY A 154 19.38 21.27 4.80
CA GLY A 154 20.12 22.44 4.39
C GLY A 154 21.57 22.42 4.87
N ASN A 155 22.27 23.56 4.78
CA ASN A 155 23.66 23.67 5.21
C ASN A 155 23.89 24.92 6.09
N PRO A 156 23.91 24.78 7.43
CA PRO A 156 24.09 25.90 8.34
C PRO A 156 25.53 26.43 8.41
N THR A 157 26.51 25.74 7.80
CA THR A 157 27.92 26.16 7.78
C THR A 157 28.25 27.16 6.67
N VAL A 158 27.30 27.44 5.77
CA VAL A 158 27.45 28.41 4.67
C VAL A 158 26.76 29.74 5.06
N PRO A 159 27.46 30.89 5.05
CA PRO A 159 26.86 32.18 5.37
C PRO A 159 25.57 32.48 4.60
N GLY A 160 24.50 32.80 5.33
CA GLY A 160 23.16 33.07 4.80
C GLY A 160 22.30 31.84 4.50
N GLN A 161 22.82 30.62 4.65
CA GLN A 161 22.05 29.37 4.61
C GLN A 161 21.71 28.88 6.01
N GLY A 162 20.75 27.97 6.12
CA GLY A 162 20.28 27.41 7.39
C GLY A 162 19.50 26.11 7.17
N CYS A 163 18.82 25.65 8.20
CA CYS A 163 18.01 24.44 8.17
C CYS A 163 16.53 24.79 7.99
N VAL A 164 15.89 24.18 7.00
CA VAL A 164 14.45 24.35 6.70
C VAL A 164 13.70 23.02 6.86
N PRO A 165 12.42 23.02 7.25
CA PRO A 165 11.65 21.78 7.40
C PRO A 165 11.53 21.01 6.09
N CYS A 166 11.57 19.68 6.16
CA CYS A 166 11.32 18.80 5.02
C CYS A 166 9.83 18.80 4.61
N GLU A 167 9.55 19.12 3.34
CA GLU A 167 8.19 19.13 2.81
C GLU A 167 7.83 17.76 2.20
N CYS A 168 7.34 16.84 3.03
CA CYS A 168 6.98 15.48 2.60
C CYS A 168 5.47 15.26 2.41
N ASN A 169 4.70 16.31 2.10
CA ASN A 169 3.22 16.30 1.98
C ASN A 169 2.46 15.67 3.17
N GLY A 170 3.09 15.54 4.34
CA GLY A 170 2.55 14.77 5.47
C GLY A 170 2.34 13.27 5.16
N ASN A 171 3.18 12.70 4.28
CA ASN A 171 3.19 11.30 3.86
C ASN A 171 4.47 10.59 4.35
N VAL A 172 4.95 10.96 5.54
CA VAL A 172 6.05 10.31 6.29
C VAL A 172 5.66 10.24 7.77
N ASP A 173 6.31 9.39 8.56
CA ASP A 173 6.22 9.45 10.03
C ASP A 173 7.26 10.47 10.57
N PRO A 174 6.83 11.61 11.16
CA PRO A 174 7.74 12.61 11.71
C PRO A 174 8.57 12.10 12.90
N LEU A 175 8.10 11.05 13.59
CA LEU A 175 8.81 10.44 14.71
C LEU A 175 9.93 9.51 14.24
N GLU A 176 9.89 9.04 12.99
CA GLU A 176 10.92 8.16 12.47
C GLU A 176 12.20 8.96 12.12
N PRO A 177 13.38 8.57 12.63
CA PRO A 177 14.64 9.19 12.25
C PRO A 177 14.99 8.97 10.77
N GLY A 178 15.45 10.03 10.09
CA GLY A 178 15.87 9.98 8.70
C GLY A 178 14.73 9.74 7.72
N HIS A 179 13.53 10.29 7.98
CA HIS A 179 12.42 10.27 7.03
C HIS A 179 12.63 11.19 5.83
N CYS A 180 13.55 12.16 5.94
CA CYS A 180 14.11 12.92 4.83
C CYS A 180 15.64 13.00 4.91
N ASP A 181 16.26 13.28 3.77
CA ASP A 181 17.68 13.53 3.62
C ASP A 181 18.07 14.93 4.13
N PRO A 182 19.06 15.07 5.02
CA PRO A 182 19.38 16.34 5.70
C PRO A 182 20.15 17.35 4.82
N GLU A 183 20.59 16.99 3.62
CA GLU A 183 21.27 17.92 2.70
C GLU A 183 20.33 18.39 1.58
N THR A 184 19.55 17.48 1.02
CA THR A 184 18.74 17.67 -0.19
C THR A 184 17.24 17.83 0.05
N GLY A 185 16.77 17.52 1.27
CA GLY A 185 15.36 17.56 1.66
C GLY A 185 14.48 16.46 1.06
N GLU A 186 15.08 15.47 0.39
CA GLU A 186 14.34 14.39 -0.25
C GLU A 186 13.74 13.43 0.77
N CYS A 187 12.45 13.13 0.63
CA CYS A 187 11.72 12.26 1.55
C CYS A 187 12.01 10.78 1.24
N LEU A 188 12.72 10.12 2.16
CA LEU A 188 13.27 8.77 1.98
C LEU A 188 12.34 7.66 2.46
N LYS A 189 11.34 7.99 3.29
CA LYS A 189 10.47 7.02 3.99
C LYS A 189 8.99 7.33 3.80
N CYS A 190 8.57 7.43 2.54
CA CYS A 190 7.18 7.66 2.18
C CYS A 190 6.26 6.55 2.69
N VAL A 191 5.14 6.92 3.31
CA VAL A 191 4.10 6.00 3.81
C VAL A 191 2.82 6.11 2.96
N GLY A 192 1.84 5.23 3.20
CA GLY A 192 0.54 5.30 2.52
C GLY A 192 0.61 5.02 1.02
N HIS A 193 1.56 4.19 0.57
CA HIS A 193 1.78 3.85 -0.85
C HIS A 193 2.08 5.08 -1.73
N THR A 194 2.83 6.03 -1.19
CA THR A 194 3.29 7.23 -1.90
C THR A 194 4.78 7.16 -2.21
N VAL A 195 5.23 7.96 -3.18
CA VAL A 195 6.62 8.05 -3.67
C VAL A 195 6.83 9.42 -4.33
N GLY A 196 8.08 9.73 -4.68
CA GLY A 196 8.50 11.04 -5.20
C GLY A 196 9.31 11.81 -4.16
N ARG A 197 9.96 12.90 -4.57
CA ARG A 197 10.92 13.61 -3.67
C ARG A 197 10.25 14.21 -2.44
N HIS A 198 8.95 14.43 -2.52
CA HIS A 198 8.08 15.01 -1.50
C HIS A 198 6.93 14.04 -1.14
N CYS A 199 7.05 12.75 -1.49
CA CYS A 199 5.98 11.75 -1.38
C CYS A 199 4.66 12.20 -2.05
N GLU A 200 4.78 12.89 -3.19
CA GLU A 200 3.73 13.68 -3.86
C GLU A 200 2.82 12.89 -4.82
N ARG A 201 3.16 11.63 -5.13
CA ARG A 201 2.40 10.76 -6.04
C ARG A 201 2.20 9.37 -5.45
N CYS A 202 1.19 8.65 -5.91
CA CYS A 202 1.05 7.23 -5.59
C CYS A 202 2.18 6.42 -6.23
N GLN A 203 2.60 5.36 -5.55
CA GLN A 203 3.58 4.40 -6.05
C GLN A 203 3.00 3.57 -7.20
N ASP A 204 3.87 3.04 -8.05
CA ASP A 204 3.49 2.22 -9.19
C ASP A 204 2.67 0.99 -8.72
N GLY A 205 1.58 0.68 -9.43
CA GLY A 205 0.59 -0.31 -8.98
C GLY A 205 -0.46 0.22 -8.00
N TYR A 206 -0.46 1.53 -7.72
CA TYR A 206 -1.49 2.25 -6.98
C TYR A 206 -1.91 3.52 -7.74
N PHE A 207 -3.15 3.98 -7.52
CA PHE A 207 -3.72 5.17 -8.15
C PHE A 207 -4.52 6.01 -7.16
N GLY A 208 -4.75 7.29 -7.47
CA GLY A 208 -5.53 8.22 -6.66
C GLY A 208 -4.82 9.55 -6.46
N ASP A 209 -5.10 10.20 -5.34
CA ASP A 209 -4.48 11.46 -4.94
C ASP A 209 -3.70 11.26 -3.63
N ALA A 210 -2.38 11.45 -3.71
CA ALA A 210 -1.44 11.31 -2.61
C ALA A 210 -1.42 12.51 -1.65
N ILE A 211 -1.90 13.68 -2.06
CA ILE A 211 -1.71 14.94 -1.32
C ILE A 211 -2.97 15.33 -0.55
N VAL A 212 -4.11 15.50 -1.24
CA VAL A 212 -5.33 16.07 -0.62
C VAL A 212 -6.24 14.97 -0.08
N ALA A 213 -6.59 13.98 -0.90
CA ALA A 213 -7.43 12.85 -0.48
C ALA A 213 -6.66 11.73 0.24
N LYS A 214 -5.33 11.66 0.06
CA LYS A 214 -4.43 10.63 0.62
C LYS A 214 -4.93 9.20 0.40
N ASN A 215 -5.47 8.94 -0.80
CA ASN A 215 -6.24 7.73 -1.11
C ASN A 215 -5.59 6.84 -2.17
N CYS A 216 -4.27 6.61 -2.08
CA CYS A 216 -3.58 5.69 -2.99
C CYS A 216 -4.12 4.26 -2.85
N GLN A 217 -4.98 3.87 -3.79
CA GLN A 217 -5.66 2.56 -3.85
C GLN A 217 -4.91 1.64 -4.80
N SER A 218 -4.87 0.33 -4.51
CA SER A 218 -4.21 -0.63 -5.40
C SER A 218 -4.91 -0.69 -6.77
N CYS A 219 -4.11 -0.79 -7.83
CA CYS A 219 -4.60 -0.95 -9.19
C CYS A 219 -5.48 -2.21 -9.34
N SER A 220 -5.13 -3.32 -8.68
CA SER A 220 -5.84 -4.60 -8.73
C SER A 220 -6.17 -5.12 -10.15
N CYS A 221 -5.28 -4.88 -11.12
CA CYS A 221 -5.42 -5.36 -12.49
C CYS A 221 -5.39 -6.90 -12.56
N HIS A 222 -6.31 -7.50 -13.32
CA HIS A 222 -6.41 -8.96 -13.43
C HIS A 222 -5.21 -9.54 -14.19
N GLY A 223 -4.49 -10.48 -13.58
CA GLY A 223 -3.20 -10.96 -14.08
C GLY A 223 -3.21 -11.60 -15.47
N ASN A 224 -4.29 -12.31 -15.83
CA ASN A 224 -4.47 -12.87 -17.17
C ASN A 224 -5.08 -11.87 -18.17
N GLY A 225 -5.89 -10.93 -17.68
CA GLY A 225 -6.63 -9.99 -18.52
C GLY A 225 -5.88 -8.70 -18.85
N SER A 226 -4.84 -8.38 -18.09
CA SER A 226 -4.06 -7.14 -18.20
C SER A 226 -2.66 -7.41 -18.75
N TYR A 227 -2.04 -6.42 -19.40
CA TYR A 227 -0.65 -6.51 -19.82
C TYR A 227 0.33 -6.48 -18.63
N SER A 228 -0.02 -5.76 -17.55
CA SER A 228 0.76 -5.70 -16.31
C SER A 228 -0.15 -5.49 -15.09
N ALA A 229 0.44 -5.47 -13.89
CA ALA A 229 -0.26 -5.07 -12.66
C ALA A 229 -0.36 -3.53 -12.47
N LEU A 230 0.21 -2.75 -13.40
CA LEU A 230 0.19 -1.30 -13.38
C LEU A 230 -1.10 -0.78 -14.03
N CYS A 231 -1.53 0.39 -13.57
CA CYS A 231 -2.67 1.14 -14.09
C CYS A 231 -2.31 2.63 -14.19
N ASP A 232 -3.14 3.40 -14.88
CA ASP A 232 -3.01 4.86 -14.88
C ASP A 232 -3.12 5.43 -13.46
N LEU A 233 -2.13 6.23 -13.06
CA LEU A 233 -1.95 6.73 -11.68
C LEU A 233 -3.10 7.62 -11.18
N LYS A 234 -3.98 8.12 -12.05
CA LYS A 234 -5.09 9.01 -11.69
C LYS A 234 -6.45 8.31 -11.76
N THR A 235 -6.70 7.55 -12.81
CA THR A 235 -7.99 6.92 -13.10
C THR A 235 -8.09 5.49 -12.57
N GLY A 236 -6.96 4.81 -12.37
CA GLY A 236 -6.94 3.41 -11.97
C GLY A 236 -7.25 2.42 -13.08
N GLN A 237 -7.31 2.89 -14.34
CA GLN A 237 -7.57 2.07 -15.52
C GLN A 237 -6.35 1.19 -15.84
N CYS A 238 -6.57 -0.12 -15.92
CA CYS A 238 -5.58 -1.11 -16.32
C CYS A 238 -5.49 -1.24 -17.84
N ASP A 239 -4.29 -1.55 -18.37
CA ASP A 239 -4.09 -1.85 -19.79
C ASP A 239 -4.55 -3.28 -20.12
N CYS A 240 -5.75 -3.40 -20.70
CA CYS A 240 -6.38 -4.68 -21.00
C CYS A 240 -5.83 -5.34 -22.27
N ARG A 241 -5.75 -6.67 -22.26
CA ARG A 241 -5.44 -7.52 -23.40
C ARG A 241 -6.59 -7.54 -24.41
N PRO A 242 -6.38 -8.03 -25.65
CA PRO A 242 -7.41 -8.04 -26.67
C PRO A 242 -8.69 -8.75 -26.21
N ASN A 243 -9.84 -8.13 -26.52
CA ASN A 243 -11.18 -8.62 -26.19
C ASN A 243 -11.45 -8.79 -24.67
N VAL A 244 -10.68 -8.09 -23.82
CA VAL A 244 -10.88 -7.99 -22.36
C VAL A 244 -11.31 -6.56 -22.03
N VAL A 245 -12.31 -6.39 -21.15
CA VAL A 245 -12.91 -5.09 -20.82
C VAL A 245 -13.08 -4.87 -19.32
N GLY A 246 -13.41 -3.64 -18.94
CA GLY A 246 -13.53 -3.18 -17.55
C GLY A 246 -12.24 -2.60 -16.99
N ASP A 247 -12.37 -1.73 -15.99
CA ASP A 247 -11.28 -0.93 -15.42
C ASP A 247 -10.14 -1.79 -14.86
N LYS A 248 -10.44 -3.05 -14.53
CA LYS A 248 -9.54 -4.06 -13.95
C LYS A 248 -9.23 -5.22 -14.90
N CYS A 249 -9.75 -5.17 -16.13
CA CYS A 249 -9.58 -6.20 -17.16
C CYS A 249 -10.01 -7.61 -16.68
N ASP A 250 -11.10 -7.65 -15.91
CA ASP A 250 -11.60 -8.79 -15.15
C ASP A 250 -12.70 -9.59 -15.87
N ARG A 251 -13.11 -9.16 -17.07
CA ARG A 251 -14.17 -9.78 -17.89
C ARG A 251 -13.87 -9.71 -19.37
N CYS A 252 -14.41 -10.67 -20.13
CA CYS A 252 -14.35 -10.64 -21.58
C CYS A 252 -15.32 -9.62 -22.19
N GLU A 253 -15.02 -9.16 -23.40
CA GLU A 253 -15.98 -8.45 -24.24
C GLU A 253 -17.13 -9.38 -24.66
N ALA A 254 -18.32 -8.82 -24.94
CA ALA A 254 -19.47 -9.61 -25.36
C ALA A 254 -19.16 -10.39 -26.66
N GLY A 255 -19.47 -11.69 -26.67
CA GLY A 255 -19.08 -12.59 -27.77
C GLY A 255 -17.66 -13.16 -27.65
N TYR A 256 -16.99 -13.00 -26.50
CA TYR A 256 -15.72 -13.62 -26.17
C TYR A 256 -15.77 -14.30 -24.79
N HIS A 257 -14.91 -15.29 -24.56
CA HIS A 257 -14.84 -16.05 -23.31
C HIS A 257 -13.39 -16.46 -22.95
N GLY A 258 -13.21 -17.10 -21.78
CA GLY A 258 -11.98 -17.82 -21.46
C GLY A 258 -10.81 -16.95 -21.00
N LEU A 259 -11.01 -16.09 -19.98
CA LEU A 259 -9.97 -15.25 -19.33
C LEU A 259 -8.91 -16.06 -18.51
N LEU A 260 -8.67 -17.31 -18.90
CA LEU A 260 -7.87 -18.31 -18.21
C LEU A 260 -6.38 -18.28 -18.61
N GLY A 261 -6.03 -17.62 -19.71
CA GLY A 261 -4.67 -17.53 -20.23
C GLY A 261 -4.21 -16.09 -20.48
N ALA A 262 -2.89 -15.88 -20.53
CA ALA A 262 -2.27 -14.57 -20.77
C ALA A 262 -2.44 -14.03 -22.22
N SER A 263 -3.31 -14.64 -23.03
CA SER A 263 -3.64 -14.23 -24.40
C SER A 263 -4.81 -13.25 -24.51
N GLY A 264 -5.50 -12.96 -23.40
CA GLY A 264 -6.82 -12.30 -23.44
C GLY A 264 -7.93 -13.30 -23.78
N CYS A 265 -9.12 -12.79 -24.12
CA CYS A 265 -10.29 -13.64 -24.38
C CYS A 265 -10.38 -14.10 -25.84
N VAL A 266 -10.95 -15.29 -26.05
CA VAL A 266 -11.13 -15.91 -27.37
C VAL A 266 -12.58 -15.78 -27.84
N ALA A 267 -12.79 -15.63 -29.14
CA ALA A 267 -14.14 -15.41 -29.70
C ALA A 267 -15.04 -16.64 -29.52
N CYS A 268 -16.30 -16.41 -29.13
CA CYS A 268 -17.32 -17.44 -28.98
C CYS A 268 -17.52 -18.22 -30.27
N ASN A 269 -17.51 -17.55 -31.44
CA ASN A 269 -17.77 -18.15 -32.76
C ASN A 269 -19.12 -18.90 -32.84
N CYS A 270 -20.18 -18.34 -32.26
CA CYS A 270 -21.53 -18.88 -32.39
C CYS A 270 -22.09 -18.66 -33.80
N SER A 271 -22.70 -19.69 -34.39
CA SER A 271 -23.32 -19.60 -35.71
C SER A 271 -24.40 -18.52 -35.77
N GLN A 272 -24.16 -17.46 -36.54
CA GLN A 272 -25.11 -16.35 -36.70
C GLN A 272 -26.41 -16.83 -37.34
N GLY A 273 -27.54 -16.65 -36.65
CA GLY A 273 -28.87 -17.07 -37.09
C GLY A 273 -29.28 -18.50 -36.72
N ALA A 274 -28.32 -19.36 -36.33
CA ALA A 274 -28.57 -20.68 -35.72
C ALA A 274 -28.35 -20.69 -34.19
N SER A 275 -27.92 -19.57 -33.63
CA SER A 275 -27.83 -19.28 -32.19
C SER A 275 -28.74 -18.13 -31.80
N LEU A 276 -29.20 -18.12 -30.54
CA LEU A 276 -30.04 -17.07 -29.96
C LEU A 276 -29.30 -15.74 -29.78
N SER A 277 -27.98 -15.81 -29.62
CA SER A 277 -27.08 -14.65 -29.56
C SER A 277 -25.66 -15.07 -29.96
N LEU A 278 -24.78 -14.10 -30.21
CA LEU A 278 -23.36 -14.34 -30.44
C LEU A 278 -22.56 -14.55 -29.13
N GLU A 279 -23.22 -14.44 -27.97
CA GLU A 279 -22.64 -14.65 -26.65
C GLU A 279 -22.68 -16.14 -26.25
N CYS A 280 -21.69 -16.54 -25.45
CA CYS A 280 -21.50 -17.90 -24.97
C CYS A 280 -21.23 -17.92 -23.45
N ASP A 281 -21.28 -19.09 -22.82
CA ASP A 281 -20.85 -19.27 -21.43
C ASP A 281 -19.30 -19.17 -21.29
N GLU A 282 -18.80 -19.21 -20.04
CA GLU A 282 -17.37 -19.10 -19.74
C GLU A 282 -16.52 -20.21 -20.41
N GLU A 283 -17.11 -21.40 -20.56
CA GLU A 283 -16.55 -22.54 -21.28
C GLU A 283 -16.60 -22.39 -22.81
N GLY A 284 -17.39 -21.45 -23.32
CA GLY A 284 -17.49 -21.11 -24.74
C GLY A 284 -18.68 -21.69 -25.48
N ARG A 285 -19.67 -22.24 -24.78
CA ARG A 285 -20.86 -22.86 -25.38
C ARG A 285 -21.92 -21.81 -25.71
N CYS A 286 -22.39 -21.88 -26.95
CA CYS A 286 -23.41 -21.01 -27.51
C CYS A 286 -24.82 -21.51 -27.18
N HIS A 287 -25.76 -20.56 -27.08
CA HIS A 287 -27.17 -20.85 -26.85
C HIS A 287 -27.87 -21.09 -28.19
N CYS A 288 -28.15 -22.35 -28.54
CA CYS A 288 -28.69 -22.72 -29.86
C CYS A 288 -30.21 -22.51 -29.97
N ILE A 289 -30.68 -22.25 -31.19
CA ILE A 289 -32.12 -22.24 -31.48
C ILE A 289 -32.67 -23.67 -31.57
N LEU A 290 -34.00 -23.82 -31.55
CA LEU A 290 -34.66 -25.12 -31.63
C LEU A 290 -34.23 -25.89 -32.89
N GLY A 291 -33.84 -27.15 -32.72
CA GLY A 291 -33.40 -28.02 -33.80
C GLY A 291 -31.92 -27.93 -34.16
N VAL A 292 -31.15 -27.06 -33.49
CA VAL A 292 -29.70 -26.91 -33.66
C VAL A 292 -28.96 -27.35 -32.39
N THR A 293 -27.77 -27.94 -32.53
CA THR A 293 -26.94 -28.40 -31.41
C THR A 293 -25.44 -28.22 -31.68
N GLY A 294 -24.60 -28.71 -30.77
CA GLY A 294 -23.15 -28.50 -30.76
C GLY A 294 -22.75 -27.23 -30.02
N ASP A 295 -21.54 -27.18 -29.46
CA ASP A 295 -21.10 -26.05 -28.61
C ASP A 295 -21.07 -24.70 -29.35
N LYS A 296 -21.06 -24.71 -30.69
CA LYS A 296 -21.08 -23.51 -31.56
C LYS A 296 -22.39 -23.34 -32.34
N CYS A 297 -23.37 -24.21 -32.09
CA CYS A 297 -24.63 -24.30 -32.85
C CYS A 297 -24.38 -24.55 -34.34
N ASP A 298 -23.53 -25.53 -34.64
CA ASP A 298 -22.91 -25.77 -35.96
C ASP A 298 -23.52 -26.97 -36.73
N ARG A 299 -24.50 -27.65 -36.15
CA ARG A 299 -25.11 -28.87 -36.70
C ARG A 299 -26.55 -29.05 -36.24
N CYS A 300 -27.32 -29.85 -36.99
CA CYS A 300 -28.67 -30.21 -36.59
C CYS A 300 -28.70 -31.10 -35.34
N GLN A 301 -29.67 -30.84 -34.47
CA GLN A 301 -30.03 -31.75 -33.39
C GLN A 301 -30.64 -33.03 -33.98
N HIS A 302 -30.49 -34.15 -33.27
CA HIS A 302 -31.23 -35.37 -33.59
C HIS A 302 -32.74 -35.08 -33.72
N GLY A 303 -33.33 -35.53 -34.83
CA GLY A 303 -34.70 -35.18 -35.24
C GLY A 303 -34.82 -34.08 -36.32
N TYR A 304 -33.69 -33.49 -36.74
CA TYR A 304 -33.64 -32.37 -37.69
C TYR A 304 -32.56 -32.58 -38.75
N TYR A 305 -32.74 -31.95 -39.92
CA TYR A 305 -31.87 -32.04 -41.09
C TYR A 305 -31.75 -30.70 -41.84
N ASP A 306 -30.89 -30.65 -42.86
CA ASP A 306 -30.67 -29.49 -43.75
C ASP A 306 -30.27 -28.24 -42.96
N TYR A 307 -29.02 -28.22 -42.49
CA TYR A 307 -28.47 -27.10 -41.73
C TYR A 307 -28.30 -25.86 -42.62
N GLN A 308 -29.11 -24.84 -42.34
CA GLN A 308 -29.11 -23.54 -43.02
C GLN A 308 -28.77 -22.41 -42.02
N SER A 309 -28.59 -21.19 -42.53
CA SER A 309 -28.24 -20.02 -41.71
C SER A 309 -29.32 -19.58 -40.71
N ASN A 310 -30.52 -20.16 -40.80
CA ASN A 310 -31.67 -19.93 -39.91
C ASN A 310 -32.04 -21.18 -39.08
N GLY A 311 -31.18 -22.20 -39.03
CA GLY A 311 -31.38 -23.43 -38.25
C GLY A 311 -31.54 -24.69 -39.12
N CYS A 312 -32.31 -25.66 -38.62
CA CYS A 312 -32.57 -26.93 -39.29
C CYS A 312 -34.07 -27.22 -39.40
N THR A 313 -34.43 -28.01 -40.42
CA THR A 313 -35.81 -28.44 -40.65
C THR A 313 -36.10 -29.71 -39.85
N ALA A 314 -37.27 -29.80 -39.21
CA ALA A 314 -37.68 -31.01 -38.49
C ALA A 314 -37.99 -32.16 -39.47
N CYS A 315 -37.52 -33.36 -39.17
CA CYS A 315 -37.72 -34.53 -40.04
C CYS A 315 -39.15 -35.09 -39.96
N ASP A 316 -39.81 -35.26 -41.11
CA ASP A 316 -41.10 -35.99 -41.21
C ASP A 316 -40.91 -37.51 -41.23
N CYS A 317 -40.23 -38.02 -40.21
CA CYS A 317 -40.01 -39.44 -39.98
C CYS A 317 -40.88 -39.92 -38.81
N SER A 318 -42.18 -39.68 -38.93
CA SER A 318 -43.23 -39.98 -37.93
C SER A 318 -43.16 -41.40 -37.34
N HIS A 319 -42.64 -42.37 -38.10
CA HIS A 319 -42.59 -43.79 -37.73
C HIS A 319 -41.29 -44.24 -37.04
N THR A 320 -40.21 -43.44 -37.13
CA THR A 320 -38.91 -43.70 -36.47
C THR A 320 -38.64 -42.71 -35.33
N HIS A 321 -39.70 -42.08 -34.80
CA HIS A 321 -39.61 -41.00 -33.80
C HIS A 321 -38.75 -39.80 -34.25
N GLY A 322 -38.76 -39.50 -35.56
CA GLY A 322 -37.98 -38.41 -36.15
C GLY A 322 -36.54 -38.78 -36.53
N ASN A 323 -36.13 -40.05 -36.40
CA ASN A 323 -34.76 -40.46 -36.75
C ASN A 323 -34.52 -40.41 -38.27
N CYS A 324 -33.57 -39.56 -38.69
CA CYS A 324 -33.27 -39.19 -40.06
C CYS A 324 -31.79 -38.85 -40.25
N ASP A 325 -31.33 -38.84 -41.49
CA ASP A 325 -30.02 -38.34 -41.87
C ASP A 325 -29.96 -36.80 -41.76
N PRO A 326 -28.93 -36.21 -41.11
CA PRO A 326 -28.88 -34.78 -40.85
C PRO A 326 -28.57 -33.91 -42.08
N GLU A 327 -28.08 -34.48 -43.19
CA GLU A 327 -27.82 -33.75 -44.43
C GLU A 327 -28.99 -33.90 -45.40
N THR A 328 -29.50 -35.11 -45.61
CA THR A 328 -30.50 -35.40 -46.64
C THR A 328 -31.95 -35.39 -46.14
N GLY A 329 -32.17 -35.58 -44.84
CA GLY A 329 -33.49 -35.81 -44.25
C GLY A 329 -34.08 -37.21 -44.51
N GLU A 330 -33.34 -38.12 -45.15
CA GLU A 330 -33.79 -39.50 -45.40
C GLU A 330 -33.97 -40.25 -44.07
N CYS A 331 -35.11 -40.93 -43.87
CA CYS A 331 -35.40 -41.59 -42.61
C CYS A 331 -34.44 -42.75 -42.34
N LEU A 332 -33.73 -42.71 -41.21
CA LEU A 332 -32.78 -43.74 -40.83
C LEU A 332 -33.52 -44.93 -40.21
N CYS A 333 -33.67 -45.96 -41.03
CA CYS A 333 -34.46 -47.14 -40.72
C CYS A 333 -33.80 -48.05 -39.67
N PRO A 334 -34.58 -48.57 -38.69
CA PRO A 334 -34.11 -49.62 -37.78
C PRO A 334 -33.58 -50.86 -38.51
N PRO A 335 -32.75 -51.70 -37.87
CA PRO A 335 -32.13 -52.86 -38.50
C PRO A 335 -33.12 -53.75 -39.26
N HIS A 336 -32.77 -54.10 -40.50
CA HIS A 336 -33.56 -54.95 -41.38
C HIS A 336 -34.94 -54.40 -41.79
N THR A 337 -35.10 -53.07 -41.77
CA THR A 337 -36.28 -52.37 -42.31
C THR A 337 -35.91 -51.47 -43.49
N ARG A 338 -36.85 -51.28 -44.42
CA ARG A 338 -36.71 -50.52 -45.66
C ARG A 338 -38.03 -49.84 -46.06
N GLY A 339 -37.98 -48.96 -47.06
CA GLY A 339 -39.11 -48.13 -47.49
C GLY A 339 -39.00 -46.71 -46.97
N GLN A 340 -39.70 -45.76 -47.59
CA GLN A 340 -39.58 -44.32 -47.25
C GLN A 340 -40.01 -44.00 -45.82
N LYS A 341 -40.79 -44.88 -45.18
CA LYS A 341 -41.25 -44.75 -43.79
C LYS A 341 -40.73 -45.90 -42.92
N CYS A 342 -39.74 -46.64 -43.41
CA CYS A 342 -39.16 -47.82 -42.77
C CYS A 342 -40.20 -48.89 -42.43
N GLU A 343 -41.24 -49.00 -43.25
CA GLU A 343 -42.47 -49.77 -42.99
C GLU A 343 -42.42 -51.23 -43.49
N LEU A 344 -41.41 -51.58 -44.28
CA LEU A 344 -41.23 -52.92 -44.85
C LEU A 344 -40.03 -53.62 -44.20
N CYS A 345 -40.12 -54.93 -43.99
CA CYS A 345 -38.92 -55.71 -43.69
C CYS A 345 -38.05 -55.89 -44.95
N GLU A 346 -36.75 -56.06 -44.73
CA GLU A 346 -35.83 -56.63 -45.72
C GLU A 346 -36.21 -58.08 -46.07
N GLU A 347 -35.76 -58.54 -47.22
CA GLU A 347 -36.04 -59.90 -47.68
C GLU A 347 -35.38 -60.94 -46.75
N GLY A 348 -36.19 -61.89 -46.25
CA GLY A 348 -35.75 -62.81 -45.19
C GLY A 348 -35.93 -62.32 -43.76
N TYR A 349 -36.59 -61.17 -43.53
CA TYR A 349 -36.92 -60.66 -42.19
C TYR A 349 -38.44 -60.45 -42.02
N TRP A 350 -38.93 -60.48 -40.78
CA TRP A 350 -40.36 -60.44 -40.42
C TRP A 350 -40.59 -59.80 -39.05
N GLY A 351 -41.86 -59.52 -38.70
CA GLY A 351 -42.22 -59.04 -37.37
C GLY A 351 -41.68 -57.65 -37.08
N HIS A 352 -42.08 -56.69 -37.94
CA HIS A 352 -41.72 -55.27 -37.88
C HIS A 352 -42.01 -54.66 -36.50
N ASP A 353 -41.03 -53.93 -35.99
CA ASP A 353 -41.13 -53.11 -34.80
C ASP A 353 -40.44 -51.75 -35.06
N SER A 354 -41.11 -50.65 -34.70
CA SER A 354 -40.68 -49.28 -35.02
C SER A 354 -39.44 -48.79 -34.27
N VAL A 355 -38.90 -49.56 -33.32
CA VAL A 355 -37.70 -49.22 -32.54
C VAL A 355 -36.59 -50.25 -32.74
N THR A 356 -36.94 -51.54 -32.80
CA THR A 356 -35.99 -52.66 -32.84
C THR A 356 -35.83 -53.31 -34.23
N GLY A 357 -36.64 -52.90 -35.22
CA GLY A 357 -36.53 -53.36 -36.60
C GLY A 357 -37.22 -54.70 -36.88
N CYS A 358 -36.80 -55.41 -37.91
CA CYS A 358 -37.35 -56.73 -38.25
C CYS A 358 -36.46 -57.88 -37.78
N LYS A 359 -37.09 -58.96 -37.35
CA LYS A 359 -36.45 -60.19 -36.85
C LYS A 359 -36.14 -61.10 -38.03
N VAL A 360 -35.02 -61.83 -37.96
CA VAL A 360 -34.65 -62.79 -39.01
C VAL A 360 -35.71 -63.89 -39.14
N THR A 361 -36.09 -64.24 -40.38
CA THR A 361 -36.88 -65.46 -40.61
C THR A 361 -35.97 -66.66 -40.36
N PRO A 362 -36.36 -67.62 -39.51
CA PRO A 362 -35.57 -68.84 -39.36
C PRO A 362 -35.58 -69.59 -40.69
N GLN A 363 -34.45 -69.59 -41.41
CA GLN A 363 -34.33 -70.35 -42.65
C GLN A 363 -34.44 -71.84 -42.34
N CYS A 364 -35.57 -72.44 -42.71
CA CYS A 364 -35.69 -73.89 -42.78
C CYS A 364 -34.74 -74.41 -43.88
N PRO A 365 -33.80 -75.32 -43.58
CA PRO A 365 -33.07 -76.02 -44.61
C PRO A 365 -34.06 -76.88 -45.41
N LEU A 366 -34.20 -76.59 -46.70
CA LEU A 366 -34.83 -77.52 -47.66
C LEU A 366 -34.01 -78.83 -47.74
N PRO A 367 -34.60 -79.98 -48.14
CA PRO A 367 -35.71 -80.08 -49.09
C PRO A 367 -36.84 -81.08 -48.75
N HIS A 368 -37.87 -81.06 -49.61
CA HIS A 368 -38.99 -82.02 -49.70
C HIS A 368 -39.93 -82.18 -48.48
N THR A 369 -41.05 -81.45 -48.49
CA THR A 369 -42.39 -82.02 -48.82
C THR A 369 -43.47 -80.94 -48.73
N HIS A 370 -44.60 -81.14 -49.43
CA HIS A 370 -45.71 -80.19 -49.41
C HIS A 370 -46.41 -80.20 -48.04
N HIS A 371 -46.61 -79.03 -47.43
CA HIS A 371 -47.92 -78.50 -46.99
C HIS A 371 -47.74 -77.21 -46.16
N CYS A 372 -48.01 -76.06 -46.77
CA CYS A 372 -48.34 -74.82 -46.06
C CYS A 372 -49.60 -74.22 -46.69
N GLY A 373 -50.76 -74.73 -46.29
CA GLY A 373 -52.06 -74.16 -46.64
C GLY A 373 -52.60 -73.33 -45.48
N LEU A 374 -52.70 -72.01 -45.67
CA LEU A 374 -53.38 -71.10 -44.76
C LEU A 374 -54.89 -71.39 -44.75
N THR A 375 -55.49 -71.61 -43.58
CA THR A 375 -56.87 -71.21 -43.27
C THR A 375 -57.08 -71.10 -41.75
N VAL A 376 -57.52 -69.94 -41.26
CA VAL A 376 -58.59 -69.81 -40.26
C VAL A 376 -59.29 -68.46 -40.52
N SER A 377 -60.60 -68.50 -40.74
CA SER A 377 -61.48 -67.33 -40.74
C SER A 377 -62.34 -67.31 -39.47
N SER A 378 -62.46 -66.11 -38.89
CA SER A 378 -63.46 -65.62 -37.92
C SER A 378 -64.49 -66.59 -37.32
N TYR A 379 -64.55 -66.66 -35.98
CA TYR A 379 -65.76 -66.42 -35.15
C TYR A 379 -65.32 -66.02 -33.72
N GLY A 380 -66.21 -65.42 -32.91
CA GLY A 380 -65.82 -64.63 -31.73
C GLY A 380 -66.12 -65.20 -30.33
N GLU A 381 -65.75 -64.37 -29.34
CA GLU A 381 -66.27 -64.24 -27.97
C GLU A 381 -65.94 -65.26 -26.84
N THR A 382 -65.20 -64.72 -25.85
CA THR A 382 -65.36 -64.84 -24.37
C THR A 382 -65.37 -66.19 -23.63
N ALA A 383 -64.33 -66.42 -22.80
CA ALA A 383 -64.35 -66.82 -21.37
C ALA A 383 -62.89 -67.17 -20.95
N VAL A 384 -62.19 -66.45 -20.07
CA VAL A 384 -62.33 -66.25 -18.61
C VAL A 384 -62.12 -67.52 -17.74
N ARG A 385 -61.08 -67.44 -16.91
CA ARG A 385 -60.78 -68.17 -15.64
C ARG A 385 -60.12 -69.58 -15.62
N THR A 386 -58.81 -69.54 -15.35
CA THR A 386 -58.13 -70.15 -14.17
C THR A 386 -58.33 -71.62 -13.80
N SER A 387 -57.22 -72.38 -13.81
CA SER A 387 -56.77 -73.17 -12.64
C SER A 387 -55.26 -73.51 -12.71
N ARG A 388 -54.59 -73.55 -11.55
CA ARG A 388 -53.16 -73.90 -11.39
C ARG A 388 -52.97 -75.43 -11.23
N LEU A 389 -51.69 -75.84 -11.18
CA LEU A 389 -51.14 -77.16 -10.79
C LEU A 389 -51.13 -78.22 -11.92
N GLY A 390 -50.02 -78.88 -12.25
CA GLY A 390 -48.63 -78.66 -11.82
C GLY A 390 -47.67 -79.81 -12.21
N LYS A 391 -46.57 -79.45 -12.90
CA LYS A 391 -45.27 -80.17 -13.04
C LYS A 391 -45.23 -81.70 -13.26
N TYR A 392 -44.56 -82.13 -14.34
CA TYR A 392 -43.46 -83.11 -14.24
C TYR A 392 -42.31 -82.78 -15.23
N HIS A 393 -41.10 -82.75 -14.69
CA HIS A 393 -39.74 -82.86 -15.27
C HIS A 393 -39.39 -82.40 -16.70
N MET A 394 -38.40 -81.50 -16.78
CA MET A 394 -37.40 -81.45 -17.86
C MET A 394 -36.01 -81.16 -17.25
N SER A 395 -34.95 -81.67 -17.89
CA SER A 395 -33.59 -81.85 -17.35
C SER A 395 -32.65 -82.24 -18.50
N ILE A 396 -31.35 -81.97 -18.61
CA ILE A 396 -30.27 -81.26 -17.86
C ILE A 396 -29.24 -80.86 -18.98
N CYS A 397 -28.41 -79.81 -19.00
CA CYS A 397 -27.65 -78.97 -18.04
C CYS A 397 -27.89 -77.47 -18.36
N GLY A 398 -27.68 -76.48 -17.48
CA GLY A 398 -26.79 -76.38 -16.31
C GLY A 398 -25.55 -75.55 -16.70
N GLU A 399 -25.17 -74.45 -16.05
CA GLU A 399 -25.32 -74.03 -14.63
C GLU A 399 -26.12 -72.70 -14.54
N ILE A 400 -27.20 -72.58 -13.76
CA ILE A 400 -27.32 -72.54 -12.29
C ILE A 400 -26.68 -71.29 -11.65
N LEU A 401 -27.51 -70.27 -11.45
CA LEU A 401 -27.39 -69.33 -10.33
C LEU A 401 -28.62 -69.53 -9.43
N THR A 402 -28.45 -70.09 -8.22
CA THR A 402 -29.37 -69.83 -7.11
C THR A 402 -28.70 -70.04 -5.76
N VAL A 403 -28.71 -68.96 -4.99
CA VAL A 403 -28.21 -68.79 -3.62
C VAL A 403 -28.79 -69.80 -2.61
N THR A 404 -27.96 -70.30 -1.70
CA THR A 404 -28.39 -70.65 -0.32
C THR A 404 -27.38 -70.14 0.70
N LEU A 405 -27.89 -69.69 1.86
CA LEU A 405 -27.11 -69.07 2.93
C LEU A 405 -26.21 -70.06 3.66
N GLU A 406 -25.00 -69.61 4.02
CA GLU A 406 -24.51 -69.70 5.40
C GLU A 406 -23.50 -68.59 5.70
N LYS A 407 -23.41 -68.16 6.96
CA LYS A 407 -22.54 -67.04 7.37
C LYS A 407 -21.10 -67.50 7.51
N LEU A 408 -20.14 -66.78 6.91
CA LEU A 408 -19.03 -66.14 7.66
C LEU A 408 -18.10 -65.28 6.78
N ALA A 409 -18.10 -63.97 7.10
CA ALA A 409 -16.96 -63.06 7.14
C ALA A 409 -16.13 -62.67 5.88
N LEU A 410 -15.89 -61.35 5.77
CA LEU A 410 -14.76 -60.66 5.10
C LEU A 410 -14.80 -60.70 3.55
N THR A 411 -14.76 -59.59 2.79
CA THR A 411 -14.12 -58.29 3.05
C THR A 411 -14.80 -57.13 2.27
N PHE A 412 -15.10 -56.03 2.97
CA PHE A 412 -15.13 -54.59 2.59
C PHE A 412 -15.37 -54.14 1.12
N VAL A 413 -16.44 -53.39 0.78
CA VAL A 413 -16.69 -51.91 0.98
C VAL A 413 -16.00 -51.05 -0.11
N LYS A 414 -16.59 -50.01 -0.75
CA LYS A 414 -17.90 -49.30 -0.68
C LYS A 414 -18.05 -48.46 -1.97
N ILE A 415 -19.28 -48.19 -2.46
CA ILE A 415 -19.65 -46.89 -3.07
C ILE A 415 -21.07 -46.52 -2.60
N CYS A 416 -21.25 -45.24 -2.24
CA CYS A 416 -22.43 -44.37 -2.05
C CYS A 416 -23.87 -44.99 -1.93
N GLN A 417 -24.80 -44.46 -1.14
CA GLN A 417 -25.15 -43.04 -0.91
C GLN A 417 -25.73 -42.75 0.50
N ASN A 418 -25.75 -41.48 0.88
CA ASN A 418 -26.46 -40.97 2.06
C ASN A 418 -27.98 -40.93 1.83
N MET A 419 -28.76 -41.33 2.83
CA MET A 419 -30.11 -40.81 3.06
C MET A 419 -30.34 -40.66 4.57
N SER A 420 -30.22 -39.43 5.05
CA SER A 420 -30.54 -39.08 6.44
C SER A 420 -32.03 -38.85 6.61
N VAL A 421 -32.70 -39.72 7.37
CA VAL A 421 -33.94 -39.38 8.07
C VAL A 421 -33.80 -39.86 9.50
N VAL A 422 -33.58 -38.91 10.42
CA VAL A 422 -33.54 -39.18 11.86
C VAL A 422 -34.91 -38.83 12.43
N THR A 423 -35.63 -39.85 12.93
CA THR A 423 -36.83 -39.64 13.74
C THR A 423 -36.67 -40.40 15.05
N HIS A 424 -36.71 -39.67 16.16
CA HIS A 424 -36.78 -40.23 17.50
C HIS A 424 -38.05 -41.06 17.71
N ILE A 425 -38.00 -42.06 18.60
CA ILE A 425 -39.06 -42.32 19.58
C ILE A 425 -38.46 -42.96 20.85
N PHE A 426 -39.14 -42.72 21.97
CA PHE A 426 -38.66 -42.91 23.33
C PHE A 426 -38.70 -44.36 23.84
N LYS A 427 -37.93 -44.60 24.91
CA LYS A 427 -38.23 -45.64 25.91
C LYS A 427 -39.60 -45.38 26.56
N MET A 428 -40.43 -46.41 26.66
CA MET A 428 -40.80 -47.05 27.94
C MET A 428 -41.07 -48.53 27.68
#